data_AF-A0A376TPG8-F1
#
_entry.id   AF-A0A376TPG8-F1
#
_cell.length_a   1.000
_cell.length_b   1.000
_cell.length_c   1.000
_cell.angle_alpha   90.00
_cell.angle_beta   90.00
_cell.angle_gamma   90.00
#
_symmetry.space_group_name_H-M   'P 1'
#
loop_
_entity.id
_entity.type
_entity.pdbx_description
1 polymer ?
#
loop_
_entity_poly.entity_id
_entity_poly.type
_entity_poly.pdbx_seq_one_letter_code
_entity_poly.pdbx_strand_id
1 'polypeptide(L)'
;MKASLALLSLLTAFTSHSLKSPAVPPTVVQIQANTNLAIADGARQQIGSTLFYDPAYMQLTYPGGDVPQERGVCSDVVIRALRSQKVDLQETGARRYGEEFCRVPAKMAVKAPGQQHRSPSGA
;
A
#
# COMPACT_ATOMS: atom_id res chain seq x y z
N MET A 1 -77.14 -4.38 -15.37
CA MET A 1 -77.23 -4.91 -16.76
C MET A 1 -76.80 -3.76 -17.67
N LYS A 2 -75.62 -3.70 -18.28
CA LYS A 2 -75.05 -4.63 -19.26
C LYS A 2 -73.51 -4.52 -19.23
N ALA A 3 -72.86 -5.67 -19.31
CA ALA A 3 -71.43 -5.83 -19.55
C ALA A 3 -71.07 -5.40 -20.98
N SER A 4 -69.82 -4.98 -21.22
CA SER A 4 -68.95 -5.61 -22.23
C SER A 4 -67.68 -4.83 -22.55
N LEU A 5 -66.62 -5.62 -22.81
CA LEU A 5 -65.43 -5.35 -23.61
C LEU A 5 -64.30 -4.49 -23.00
N ALA A 6 -63.33 -5.17 -22.37
CA ALA A 6 -61.92 -5.07 -22.75
C ALA A 6 -61.13 -6.21 -22.09
N LEU A 7 -61.21 -7.40 -22.70
CA LEU A 7 -60.26 -8.49 -22.52
C LEU A 7 -59.10 -8.25 -23.50
N LEU A 8 -57.87 -8.57 -23.07
CA LEU A 8 -56.57 -8.50 -23.78
C LEU A 8 -55.80 -7.17 -23.69
N SER A 9 -54.96 -7.06 -22.65
CA SER A 9 -53.61 -6.48 -22.76
C SER A 9 -52.71 -7.26 -21.82
N LEU A 10 -52.10 -8.32 -22.35
CA LEU A 10 -50.65 -8.41 -22.61
C LEU A 10 -49.81 -8.66 -21.34
N LEU A 11 -49.40 -9.93 -21.22
CA LEU A 11 -48.03 -10.33 -20.88
C LEU A 11 -47.04 -9.17 -21.14
N THR A 12 -46.41 -8.64 -20.08
CA THR A 12 -45.00 -8.21 -20.00
C THR A 12 -44.83 -7.16 -18.90
N ALA A 13 -44.39 -7.56 -17.72
CA ALA A 13 -43.61 -6.68 -16.84
C ALA A 13 -42.80 -7.50 -15.82
N PHE A 14 -42.08 -8.50 -16.31
CA PHE A 14 -40.85 -8.93 -15.63
C PHE A 14 -39.76 -7.90 -16.02
N THR A 15 -39.89 -6.67 -15.53
CA THR A 15 -38.93 -5.62 -15.81
C THR A 15 -38.62 -4.89 -14.52
N SER A 16 -37.51 -5.31 -13.93
CA SER A 16 -36.63 -4.46 -13.14
C SER A 16 -37.17 -4.03 -11.78
N HIS A 17 -37.10 -4.93 -10.80
CA HIS A 17 -36.69 -4.46 -9.48
C HIS A 17 -35.24 -3.99 -9.61
N SER A 18 -35.09 -2.70 -9.93
CA SER A 18 -33.82 -1.99 -9.94
C SER A 18 -33.21 -2.12 -8.54
N LEU A 19 -32.07 -2.82 -8.43
CA LEU A 19 -31.23 -2.75 -7.24
C LEU A 19 -30.77 -1.30 -7.13
N LYS A 20 -31.56 -0.48 -6.44
CA LYS A 20 -31.15 0.85 -6.01
C LYS A 20 -30.04 0.64 -5.00
N SER A 21 -28.80 0.52 -5.50
CA SER A 21 -27.62 0.60 -4.65
C SER A 21 -27.75 1.87 -3.82
N PRO A 22 -27.60 1.80 -2.49
CA PRO A 22 -27.51 3.01 -1.70
C PRO A 22 -26.33 3.80 -2.25
N ALA A 23 -26.57 5.06 -2.59
CA ALA A 23 -25.50 5.99 -2.90
C ALA A 23 -24.73 6.19 -1.59
N VAL A 24 -23.73 5.35 -1.35
CA VAL A 24 -22.73 5.60 -0.32
C VAL A 24 -22.04 6.88 -0.79
N PRO A 25 -22.22 8.02 -0.10
CA PRO A 25 -21.46 9.21 -0.45
C PRO A 25 -20.00 8.80 -0.37
N PRO A 26 -19.14 9.21 -1.32
CA PRO A 26 -17.72 8.90 -1.21
C PRO A 26 -17.23 9.44 0.13
N THR A 27 -16.97 8.55 1.08
CA THR A 27 -16.29 8.93 2.32
C THR A 27 -14.93 9.42 1.88
N VAL A 28 -14.78 10.74 1.83
CA VAL A 28 -13.50 11.37 1.52
C VAL A 28 -12.57 11.06 2.67
N VAL A 29 -11.76 10.01 2.51
CA VAL A 29 -10.67 9.62 3.42
C VAL A 29 -9.75 10.83 3.57
N GLN A 30 -9.82 11.50 4.72
CA GLN A 30 -8.97 12.65 5.01
C GLN A 30 -7.55 12.14 5.31
N ILE A 31 -6.60 12.37 4.41
CA ILE A 31 -5.17 12.30 4.73
C ILE A 31 -4.68 13.73 4.91
N GLN A 32 -4.19 14.02 6.11
CA GLN A 32 -3.78 15.35 6.53
C GLN A 32 -2.27 15.51 6.39
N ALA A 33 -1.86 16.68 5.86
CA ALA A 33 -0.64 16.81 5.06
C ALA A 33 -0.58 15.73 3.96
N ASN A 34 0.61 15.45 3.41
CA ASN A 34 1.04 14.13 2.92
C ASN A 34 -0.01 13.26 2.19
N THR A 35 -0.81 13.85 1.28
CA THR A 35 -1.95 13.16 0.64
C THR A 35 -1.50 11.92 -0.12
N ASN A 36 -2.39 10.93 -0.30
CA ASN A 36 -2.11 9.78 -1.19
C ASN A 36 -1.64 10.22 -2.58
N LEU A 37 -2.10 11.38 -3.05
CA LEU A 37 -1.64 12.00 -4.29
C LEU A 37 -0.20 12.48 -4.20
N ALA A 38 0.20 13.14 -3.11
CA ALA A 38 1.58 13.59 -2.94
C ALA A 38 2.56 12.42 -2.82
N ILE A 39 2.16 11.32 -2.16
CA ILE A 39 2.93 10.08 -2.14
C ILE A 39 2.99 9.46 -3.54
N ALA A 40 1.86 9.38 -4.26
CA ALA A 40 1.83 8.85 -5.62
C ALA A 40 2.75 9.65 -6.55
N ASP A 41 2.76 10.99 -6.46
CA ASP A 41 3.61 11.84 -7.29
C ASP A 41 5.08 11.80 -6.86
N GLY A 42 5.37 11.54 -5.58
CA GLY A 42 6.71 11.16 -5.11
C GLY A 42 7.18 9.83 -5.71
N ALA A 43 6.28 8.85 -5.85
CA ALA A 43 6.59 7.60 -6.53
C ALA A 43 6.77 7.80 -8.05
N ARG A 44 5.97 8.67 -8.69
CA ARG A 44 6.14 9.02 -10.12
C ARG A 44 7.51 9.64 -10.41
N GLN A 45 8.13 10.34 -9.46
CA GLN A 45 9.50 10.86 -9.61
C GLN A 45 10.57 9.76 -9.72
N GLN A 46 10.27 8.53 -9.31
CA GLN A 46 11.19 7.40 -9.46
C GLN A 46 11.23 6.85 -10.89
N ILE A 47 10.25 7.20 -11.75
CA ILE A 47 10.22 6.81 -13.16
C ILE A 47 11.46 7.42 -13.85
N GLY A 48 12.27 6.56 -14.46
CA GLY A 48 13.53 6.98 -15.09
C GLY A 48 14.67 7.28 -14.11
N SER A 49 14.41 7.23 -12.80
CA SER A 49 15.46 7.26 -11.76
C SER A 49 15.82 5.86 -11.31
N THR A 50 14.85 5.03 -10.93
CA THR A 50 15.05 3.62 -10.59
C THR A 50 14.92 2.78 -11.85
N LEU A 51 16.05 2.24 -12.30
CA LEU A 51 16.19 1.58 -13.60
C LEU A 51 16.31 0.06 -13.46
N PHE A 52 16.78 -0.42 -12.31
CA PHE A 52 17.08 -1.82 -12.08
C PHE A 52 16.30 -2.37 -10.89
N TYR A 53 15.65 -3.51 -11.10
CA TYR A 53 15.11 -4.31 -10.00
C TYR A 53 16.26 -5.10 -9.35
N ASP A 54 16.59 -4.79 -8.10
CA ASP A 54 17.70 -5.41 -7.38
C ASP A 54 17.25 -5.89 -5.98
N PRO A 55 17.02 -7.20 -5.79
CA PRO A 55 16.58 -7.76 -4.51
C PRO A 55 17.75 -8.09 -3.56
N ALA A 56 18.99 -7.76 -3.93
CA ALA A 56 20.14 -8.07 -3.09
C ALA A 56 20.09 -7.27 -1.78
N TYR A 57 20.40 -7.94 -0.66
CA TYR A 57 20.53 -7.25 0.61
C TYR A 57 21.80 -6.42 0.67
N MET A 58 21.69 -5.22 1.22
CA MET A 58 22.80 -4.29 1.38
C MET A 58 22.76 -3.65 2.78
N GLN A 59 23.94 -3.31 3.30
CA GLN A 59 24.03 -2.50 4.51
C GLN A 59 23.70 -1.05 4.17
N LEU A 60 22.78 -0.45 4.93
CA LEU A 60 22.40 0.95 4.81
C LEU A 60 22.89 1.71 6.05
N THR A 61 23.28 2.97 5.84
CA THR A 61 23.49 3.90 6.96
C THR A 61 22.18 4.12 7.69
N TYR A 62 22.23 4.35 9.00
CA TYR A 62 21.06 4.69 9.80
C TYR A 62 21.31 5.95 10.64
N PRO A 63 20.33 6.87 10.75
CA PRO A 63 19.08 6.91 9.98
C PRO A 63 19.29 7.44 8.55
N GLY A 64 18.25 7.34 7.72
CA GLY A 64 18.22 8.00 6.40
C GLY A 64 19.03 7.33 5.30
N GLY A 65 19.59 6.13 5.50
CA GLY A 65 20.22 5.38 4.41
C GLY A 65 19.20 4.94 3.37
N ASP A 66 19.65 4.78 2.13
CA ASP A 66 18.84 4.35 0.99
C ASP A 66 19.67 3.42 0.10
N VAL A 67 18.99 2.56 -0.65
CA VAL A 67 19.63 1.82 -1.72
C VAL A 67 20.04 2.80 -2.84
N PRO A 68 21.06 2.50 -3.66
CA PRO A 68 21.46 3.40 -4.75
C PRO A 68 20.27 3.76 -5.65
N GLN A 69 20.19 5.03 -6.05
CA GLN A 69 19.01 5.64 -6.68
C GLN A 69 18.53 4.87 -7.92
N GLU A 70 19.47 4.34 -8.69
CA GLU A 70 19.23 3.61 -9.94
C GLU A 70 18.67 2.21 -9.75
N ARG A 71 18.61 1.70 -8.52
CA ARG A 71 18.16 0.34 -8.20
C ARG A 71 17.24 0.28 -6.99
N GLY A 72 16.68 -0.90 -6.77
CA GLY A 72 15.84 -1.25 -5.63
C GLY A 72 14.66 -2.11 -6.04
N VAL A 73 13.79 -2.37 -5.07
CA VAL A 73 12.53 -3.09 -5.27
C VAL A 73 11.33 -2.16 -5.07
N CYS A 74 10.12 -2.70 -5.20
CA CYS A 74 8.88 -1.94 -5.05
C CYS A 74 8.79 -1.19 -3.71
N SER A 75 9.29 -1.79 -2.62
CA SER A 75 9.32 -1.17 -1.30
C SER A 75 10.19 0.08 -1.25
N ASP A 76 11.32 0.12 -1.97
CA ASP A 76 12.23 1.27 -1.97
C ASP A 76 11.58 2.49 -2.64
N VAL A 77 10.79 2.26 -3.69
CA VAL A 77 9.97 3.31 -4.33
C VAL A 77 9.00 3.92 -3.32
N VAL A 78 8.33 3.09 -2.52
CA VAL A 78 7.38 3.56 -1.49
C VAL A 78 8.11 4.33 -0.39
N ILE A 79 9.27 3.83 0.07
CA ILE A 79 10.07 4.51 1.10
C ILE A 79 10.51 5.89 0.62
N ARG A 80 11.02 6.01 -0.62
CA ARG A 80 11.42 7.31 -1.18
C ARG A 80 10.23 8.24 -1.38
N ALA A 81 9.09 7.72 -1.82
CA ALA A 81 7.86 8.49 -1.93
C ALA A 81 7.42 9.07 -0.58
N LEU A 82 7.47 8.29 0.49
CA LEU A 82 7.18 8.76 1.86
C LEU A 82 8.21 9.78 2.34
N ARG A 83 9.50 9.57 2.05
CA ARG A 83 10.57 10.53 2.39
C ARG A 83 10.42 11.86 1.67
N SER A 84 9.90 11.88 0.44
CA SER A 84 9.56 13.12 -0.26
C SER A 84 8.51 13.96 0.51
N GLN A 85 7.71 13.29 1.34
CA GLN A 85 6.72 13.88 2.24
C GLN A 85 7.25 14.02 3.68
N LYS A 86 8.57 13.95 3.87
CA LYS A 86 9.27 14.07 5.17
C LYS A 86 8.90 12.97 6.18
N VAL A 87 8.52 11.79 5.69
CA VAL A 87 8.26 10.60 6.52
C VAL A 87 9.36 9.56 6.29
N ASP A 88 10.11 9.22 7.34
CA ASP A 88 11.08 8.12 7.30
C ASP A 88 10.61 6.95 8.18
N LEU A 89 10.39 5.80 7.52
CA LEU A 89 9.96 4.58 8.18
C LEU A 89 11.08 3.92 9.00
N GLN A 90 12.36 4.18 8.71
CA GLN A 90 13.47 3.67 9.51
C GLN A 90 13.40 4.24 10.94
N GLU A 91 13.25 5.55 11.07
CA GLU A 91 13.17 6.22 12.38
C GLU A 91 11.87 5.88 13.12
N THR A 92 10.74 5.93 12.40
CA THR A 92 9.40 5.63 12.98
C THR A 92 9.31 4.17 13.44
N GLY A 93 9.82 3.24 12.62
CA GLY A 93 9.85 1.82 12.92
C GLY A 93 10.79 1.50 14.07
N ALA A 94 12.03 1.99 14.06
CA ALA A 94 13.01 1.74 15.12
C ALA A 94 12.49 2.19 16.49
N ARG A 95 11.87 3.37 16.56
CA ARG A 95 11.22 3.85 17.79
C ARG A 95 10.14 2.89 18.28
N ARG A 96 9.24 2.45 17.40
CA ARG A 96 8.15 1.53 17.75
C ARG A 96 8.65 0.15 18.14
N TYR A 97 9.59 -0.43 17.39
CA TYR A 97 10.15 -1.74 17.69
C TYR A 97 10.90 -1.74 19.02
N GLY A 98 11.63 -0.68 19.39
CA GLY A 98 12.23 -0.56 20.72
C GLY A 98 11.21 -0.66 21.87
N GLU A 99 10.02 -0.09 21.66
CA GLU A 99 8.90 -0.14 22.63
C GLU A 99 8.19 -1.51 22.62
N GLU A 100 8.00 -2.13 21.45
CA GLU A 100 7.23 -3.37 21.27
C GLU A 100 8.06 -4.66 21.52
N PHE A 101 9.38 -4.67 21.25
CA PHE A 101 10.27 -5.80 21.56
C PHE A 101 10.33 -6.10 23.07
N CYS A 102 10.19 -5.07 23.92
CA CYS A 102 10.08 -5.23 25.36
C CYS A 102 8.81 -6.00 25.80
N ARG A 103 7.84 -6.19 24.88
CA ARG A 103 6.55 -6.84 25.13
C ARG A 103 6.39 -8.20 24.46
N VAL A 104 7.41 -8.70 23.74
CA VAL A 104 7.33 -10.00 23.06
C VAL A 104 7.40 -11.11 24.11
N PRO A 105 6.42 -12.04 24.16
CA PRO A 105 6.46 -13.15 25.10
C PRO A 105 7.69 -14.03 24.84
N ALA A 106 8.40 -14.42 25.91
CA ALA A 106 9.72 -15.07 25.83
C ALA A 106 9.78 -16.30 24.89
N LYS A 107 8.67 -17.02 24.74
CA LYS A 107 8.52 -18.18 23.82
C LYS A 107 8.53 -17.83 22.33
N MET A 108 8.39 -16.56 21.97
CA MET A 108 8.40 -16.03 20.60
C MET A 108 9.62 -15.13 20.34
N ALA A 109 10.53 -15.02 21.30
CA ALA A 109 11.75 -14.23 21.13
C ALA A 109 12.64 -14.89 20.06
N VAL A 110 12.71 -14.26 18.89
CA VAL A 110 13.65 -14.64 17.82
C VAL A 110 14.99 -13.98 18.13
N LYS A 111 16.10 -14.70 17.92
CA LYS A 111 17.46 -14.17 18.11
C LYS A 111 17.63 -12.89 17.28
N ALA A 112 18.17 -11.83 17.88
CA ALA A 112 18.40 -10.56 17.19
C ALA A 112 19.13 -10.79 15.85
N PRO A 113 18.75 -10.09 14.77
CA PRO A 113 19.38 -10.29 13.46
C PRO A 113 20.87 -9.95 13.54
N GLY A 114 21.74 -10.91 13.23
CA GLY A 114 23.18 -10.82 13.42
C GLY A 114 23.93 -11.07 12.11
N GLN A 115 24.10 -10.00 11.31
CA GLN A 115 24.55 -10.09 9.92
C GLN A 115 23.64 -10.98 9.05
N GLN A 116 24.11 -11.33 7.85
CA GLN A 116 23.45 -12.21 6.89
C GLN A 116 24.46 -13.21 6.31
N HIS A 117 23.93 -14.35 5.89
CA HIS A 117 24.62 -15.42 5.16
C HIS A 117 25.22 -14.88 3.85
N ARG A 118 26.56 -14.77 3.79
CA ARG A 118 27.28 -14.43 2.56
C ARG A 118 27.23 -15.64 1.61
N SER A 119 26.36 -15.60 0.60
CA SER A 119 26.47 -16.53 -0.53
C SER A 119 27.79 -16.24 -1.27
N PRO A 120 28.63 -17.24 -1.54
CA PRO A 120 29.88 -17.01 -2.26
C PRO A 120 29.57 -16.66 -3.71
N SER A 121 30.04 -15.49 -4.15
CA SER A 121 30.11 -15.15 -5.57
C SER A 121 30.96 -16.20 -6.29
N GLY A 122 30.37 -16.86 -7.29
CA GLY A 122 31.11 -17.75 -8.18
C GLY A 122 32.27 -17.03 -8.87
N ALA A 123 33.40 -17.73 -8.93
CA ALA A 123 34.51 -17.48 -9.84
C ALA A 123 34.40 -18.42 -11.04
#